data_AF-A0A497AKT9-F1
#
_entry.id   AF-A0A497AKT9-F1
#
_cell.length_a   1.000
_cell.length_b   1.000
_cell.length_c   1.000
_cell.angle_alpha   90.00
_cell.angle_beta   90.00
_cell.angle_gamma   90.00
#
_symmetry.space_group_name_H-M   'P 1'
#
loop_
_entity.id
_entity.type
_entity.pdbx_description
1 polymer ?
#
loop_
_entity_poly.entity_id
_entity_poly.type
_entity_poly.pdbx_seq_one_letter_code
_entity_poly.pdbx_strand_id
1 'polypeptide(L)'
;MGKVEEFKRKLEKYEEQQKRVAKLFDVKEVLQKSGGIREKYVPKLDMVVRYGPLTIDDLPEIRKGATDEEKALRALWIALRKADPTVTLEDLRKLPLEVLTPLLDLISPLPPGSKTG
;
A
#
# COMPACT_ATOMS: atom_id res chain seq x y z
N MET A 1 30.79 -23.37 -25.85
CA MET A 1 29.35 -23.16 -25.57
C MET A 1 29.20 -21.79 -24.97
N GLY A 2 28.43 -20.91 -25.61
CA GLY A 2 28.45 -19.47 -25.33
C GLY A 2 27.66 -19.09 -24.08
N LYS A 3 28.04 -17.96 -23.46
CA LYS A 3 27.38 -17.37 -22.29
C LYS A 3 25.85 -17.28 -22.44
N VAL A 4 25.35 -17.14 -23.67
CA VAL A 4 23.92 -17.08 -24.02
C VAL A 4 23.16 -18.35 -23.63
N GLU A 5 23.72 -19.54 -23.82
CA GLU A 5 23.09 -20.82 -23.44
C GLU A 5 22.99 -20.97 -21.91
N GLU A 6 23.98 -20.47 -21.17
CA GLU A 6 23.96 -20.49 -19.70
C GLU A 6 22.93 -19.52 -19.11
N PHE A 7 22.76 -18.34 -19.72
CA PHE A 7 21.73 -17.38 -19.30
C PHE A 7 20.31 -17.90 -19.57
N LYS A 8 20.08 -18.55 -20.73
CA LYS A 8 18.78 -19.19 -21.03
C LYS A 8 18.44 -20.27 -20.01
N ARG A 9 19.39 -21.14 -19.66
CA ARG A 9 19.18 -22.19 -18.62
C ARG A 9 18.91 -21.62 -17.24
N LYS A 10 19.48 -20.47 -16.89
CA LYS A 10 19.18 -19.79 -15.61
C LYS A 10 17.79 -19.17 -15.61
N LEU A 11 17.37 -18.57 -16.73
CA LEU A 11 16.02 -18.02 -16.91
C LEU A 11 14.95 -19.11 -16.80
N GLU A 12 15.12 -20.23 -17.51
CA GLU A 12 14.17 -21.36 -17.45
C GLU A 12 14.05 -21.94 -16.03
N LYS A 13 15.17 -22.12 -15.33
CA LYS A 13 15.16 -22.58 -13.93
C LYS A 13 14.46 -21.59 -12.99
N TYR A 14 14.65 -20.29 -13.21
CA TYR A 14 14.02 -19.25 -12.42
C TYR A 14 12.50 -19.21 -12.69
N GLU A 15 12.07 -19.31 -13.94
CA GLU A 15 10.65 -19.37 -14.32
C GLU A 15 9.96 -20.64 -13.82
N GLU A 16 10.63 -21.79 -13.87
CA GLU A 16 10.11 -23.03 -13.29
C GLU A 16 10.01 -22.95 -11.76
N GLN A 17 10.99 -22.35 -11.09
CA GLN A 17 10.91 -22.13 -9.65
C GLN A 17 9.75 -21.18 -9.29
N GLN A 18 9.57 -20.09 -10.05
CA GLN A 18 8.44 -19.18 -9.88
C GLN A 18 7.10 -19.90 -10.06
N LYS A 19 6.96 -20.73 -11.09
CA LYS A 19 5.74 -21.54 -11.33
C LYS A 19 5.49 -22.61 -10.27
N ARG A 20 6.55 -23.24 -9.74
CA ARG A 20 6.44 -24.28 -8.69
C ARG A 20 6.09 -23.71 -7.31
N VAL A 21 6.49 -22.46 -7.04
CA VAL A 21 6.28 -21.81 -5.74
C VAL A 21 5.05 -20.89 -5.75
N ALA A 22 4.55 -20.51 -6.94
CA ALA A 22 3.34 -19.71 -7.08
C ALA A 22 2.12 -20.51 -6.60
N LYS A 23 1.56 -20.09 -5.48
CA LYS A 23 0.24 -20.55 -5.02
C LYS A 23 -0.84 -20.04 -5.98
N LEU A 24 -1.85 -20.89 -6.23
CA LEU A 24 -3.08 -20.44 -6.88
C LEU A 24 -3.74 -19.35 -6.03
N PHE A 25 -4.31 -18.35 -6.68
CA PHE A 25 -5.04 -17.29 -6.00
C PHE A 25 -6.27 -17.86 -5.29
N ASP A 26 -6.32 -17.73 -3.96
CA ASP A 26 -7.47 -18.05 -3.14
C ASP A 26 -7.96 -16.79 -2.40
N VAL A 27 -9.16 -16.34 -2.76
CA VAL A 27 -9.79 -15.15 -2.16
C VAL A 27 -9.98 -15.29 -0.64
N LYS A 28 -10.26 -16.50 -0.12
CA LYS A 28 -10.44 -16.73 1.32
C LYS A 28 -9.11 -16.62 2.07
N GLU A 29 -8.03 -17.17 1.51
CA GLU A 29 -6.67 -17.02 2.07
C GLU A 29 -6.26 -15.54 2.07
N VAL A 30 -6.58 -14.80 1.00
CA VAL A 30 -6.31 -13.37 0.93
C VAL A 30 -7.10 -12.60 1.99
N LEU A 31 -8.41 -12.87 2.15
CA LEU A 31 -9.24 -12.22 3.16
C LEU A 31 -8.77 -12.49 4.59
N GLN A 32 -8.32 -13.71 4.88
CA GLN A 32 -7.74 -14.05 6.19
C GLN A 32 -6.47 -13.24 6.50
N LYS A 33 -5.66 -12.94 5.48
CA LYS A 33 -4.43 -12.15 5.64
C LYS A 33 -4.67 -10.65 5.51
N SER A 34 -5.73 -10.23 4.83
CA SER A 34 -6.00 -8.82 4.49
C SER A 34 -6.97 -8.13 5.45
N GLY A 35 -7.73 -8.86 6.28
CA GLY A 35 -8.76 -8.28 7.15
C GLY A 35 -8.28 -7.54 8.41
N GLY A 36 -6.97 -7.41 8.64
CA GLY A 36 -6.40 -6.87 9.89
C GLY A 36 -5.88 -5.44 9.81
N ILE A 37 -5.80 -4.79 10.98
CA ILE A 37 -5.02 -3.55 11.16
C ILE A 37 -3.55 -3.85 10.87
N ARG A 38 -2.96 -3.03 10.01
CA ARG A 38 -1.53 -3.06 9.67
C ARG A 38 -0.79 -2.04 10.51
N GLU A 39 0.46 -2.35 10.81
CA GLU A 39 1.36 -1.44 11.50
C GLU A 39 2.59 -1.22 10.63
N LYS A 40 2.95 0.06 10.42
CA LYS A 40 4.13 0.43 9.64
C LYS A 40 4.88 1.53 10.37
N TYR A 41 6.15 1.30 10.62
CA TYR A 41 7.05 2.34 11.09
C TYR A 41 7.28 3.37 9.96
N VAL A 42 7.10 4.64 10.28
CA VAL A 42 7.29 5.78 9.36
C VAL A 42 8.52 6.55 9.83
N PRO A 43 9.71 6.31 9.23
CA PRO A 43 10.96 6.86 9.73
C PRO A 43 11.00 8.38 9.81
N LYS A 44 10.32 9.07 8.88
CA LYS A 44 10.25 10.54 8.86
C LYS A 44 9.50 11.13 10.06
N LEU A 45 8.63 10.34 10.71
CA LEU A 45 7.87 10.74 11.87
C LEU A 45 8.38 10.09 13.16
N ASP A 46 9.30 9.12 13.05
CA ASP A 46 9.74 8.27 14.17
C ASP A 46 8.57 7.63 14.94
N MET A 47 7.56 7.16 14.19
CA MET A 47 6.33 6.61 14.75
C MET A 47 5.87 5.36 14.03
N VAL A 48 5.22 4.45 14.78
CA VAL A 48 4.48 3.32 14.21
C VAL A 48 3.04 3.77 13.96
N VAL A 49 2.61 3.69 12.70
CA VAL A 49 1.25 4.06 12.30
C VAL A 49 0.42 2.81 12.07
N ARG A 50 -0.77 2.79 12.70
CA ARG A 50 -1.76 1.72 12.57
C ARG A 50 -2.82 2.13 11.55
N TYR A 51 -3.11 1.27 10.59
CA TYR A 51 -4.06 1.57 9.51
C TYR A 51 -4.73 0.30 8.96
N GLY A 52 -5.99 0.41 8.55
CA GLY A 52 -6.71 -0.65 7.85
C GLY A 52 -6.49 -0.57 6.33
N PRO A 53 -6.47 -1.71 5.62
CA PRO A 53 -6.39 -1.70 4.16
C PRO A 53 -7.67 -1.12 3.54
N LEU A 54 -7.49 -0.43 2.42
CA LEU A 54 -8.60 0.08 1.61
C LEU A 54 -9.20 -1.06 0.77
N THR A 55 -10.52 -1.07 0.67
CA THR A 55 -11.31 -2.02 -0.12
C THR A 55 -12.15 -1.27 -1.15
N ILE A 56 -12.80 -2.02 -2.05
CA ILE A 56 -13.69 -1.42 -3.05
C ILE A 56 -14.88 -0.66 -2.42
N ASP A 57 -15.29 -1.05 -1.21
CA ASP A 57 -16.38 -0.42 -0.46
C ASP A 57 -16.06 0.99 0.02
N ASP A 58 -14.77 1.35 0.07
CA ASP A 58 -14.32 2.69 0.47
C ASP A 58 -14.36 3.69 -0.70
N LEU A 59 -14.39 3.20 -1.95
CA LEU A 59 -14.35 4.05 -3.14
C LEU A 59 -15.45 5.10 -3.21
N PRO A 60 -16.72 4.83 -2.83
CA PRO A 60 -17.76 5.85 -2.83
C PRO A 60 -17.41 7.05 -1.94
N GLU A 61 -16.81 6.81 -0.76
CA GLU A 61 -16.40 7.89 0.14
C GLU A 61 -15.17 8.64 -0.38
N ILE A 62 -14.20 7.91 -0.95
CA ILE A 62 -13.02 8.51 -1.59
C ILE A 62 -13.44 9.42 -2.75
N ARG A 63 -14.37 8.97 -3.60
CA ARG A 63 -14.87 9.69 -4.78
C ARG A 63 -15.67 10.95 -4.44
N LYS A 64 -16.02 11.19 -3.18
CA LYS A 64 -16.57 12.49 -2.75
C LYS A 64 -15.55 13.62 -2.81
N GLY A 65 -14.25 13.31 -2.91
CA GLY A 65 -13.21 14.32 -3.11
C GLY A 65 -13.22 14.89 -4.51
N ALA A 66 -13.19 16.23 -4.62
CA ALA A 66 -13.23 16.93 -5.91
C ALA A 66 -11.89 16.85 -6.66
N THR A 67 -10.77 16.91 -5.94
CA THR A 67 -9.41 16.83 -6.50
C THR A 67 -8.74 15.52 -6.12
N ASP A 68 -7.63 15.19 -6.78
CA ASP A 68 -6.87 13.99 -6.47
C ASP A 68 -6.22 14.06 -5.08
N GLU A 69 -5.82 15.25 -4.63
CA GLU A 69 -5.35 15.50 -3.27
C GLU A 69 -6.47 15.24 -2.25
N GLU A 70 -7.70 15.71 -2.52
CA GLU A 70 -8.82 15.46 -1.60
C GLU A 70 -9.18 13.97 -1.55
N LYS A 71 -9.13 13.27 -2.68
CA LYS A 71 -9.31 11.81 -2.73
C LYS A 71 -8.23 11.09 -1.92
N ALA A 72 -6.96 11.48 -2.08
CA ALA A 72 -5.86 10.89 -1.33
C ALA A 72 -6.00 11.13 0.18
N LEU A 73 -6.41 12.34 0.58
CA LEU A 73 -6.68 12.68 1.98
C LEU A 73 -7.83 11.84 2.56
N ARG A 74 -8.92 11.67 1.81
CA ARG A 74 -10.07 10.82 2.21
C ARG A 74 -9.67 9.35 2.33
N ALA A 75 -8.86 8.85 1.39
CA ALA A 75 -8.33 7.50 1.44
C ALA A 75 -7.47 7.28 2.69
N LEU A 76 -6.61 8.25 3.04
CA LEU A 76 -5.79 8.18 4.24
C LEU A 76 -6.65 8.20 5.50
N TRP A 77 -7.63 9.10 5.55
CA TRP A 77 -8.59 9.17 6.64
C TRP A 77 -9.33 7.86 6.87
N ILE A 78 -9.85 7.22 5.82
CA ILE A 78 -10.55 5.94 5.94
C ILE A 78 -9.61 4.85 6.47
N ALA A 79 -8.37 4.79 5.94
CA ALA A 79 -7.38 3.83 6.38
C ALA A 79 -7.03 3.98 7.87
N LEU A 80 -6.80 5.21 8.34
CA LEU A 80 -6.53 5.50 9.75
C LEU A 80 -7.76 5.24 10.63
N ARG A 81 -8.95 5.65 10.19
CA ARG A 81 -10.21 5.49 10.92
C ARG A 81 -10.56 4.01 11.19
N LYS A 82 -10.19 3.12 10.28
CA LYS A 82 -10.35 1.67 10.49
C LYS A 82 -9.55 1.17 11.69
N ALA A 83 -8.39 1.77 11.98
CA ALA A 83 -7.57 1.43 13.14
C ALA A 83 -7.94 2.23 14.39
N ASP A 84 -8.38 3.48 14.22
CA ASP A 84 -8.80 4.38 15.30
C ASP A 84 -10.03 5.20 14.86
N PRO A 85 -11.25 4.82 15.31
CA PRO A 85 -12.48 5.51 14.93
C PRO A 85 -12.57 6.98 15.33
N THR A 86 -11.68 7.47 16.21
CA THR A 86 -11.68 8.86 16.68
C THR A 86 -11.05 9.83 15.67
N VAL A 87 -10.27 9.32 14.71
CA VAL A 87 -9.61 10.14 13.68
C VAL A 87 -10.65 10.75 12.73
N THR A 88 -10.66 12.07 12.64
CA THR A 88 -11.53 12.82 11.73
C THR A 88 -10.80 13.30 10.49
N LEU A 89 -11.56 13.60 9.43
CA LEU A 89 -11.01 14.21 8.23
C LEU A 89 -10.47 15.62 8.52
N GLU A 90 -11.06 16.32 9.49
CA GLU A 90 -10.63 17.66 9.90
C GLU A 90 -9.25 17.63 10.59
N ASP A 91 -8.99 16.62 11.42
CA ASP A 91 -7.68 16.43 12.07
C ASP A 91 -6.57 16.34 11.01
N LEU A 92 -6.79 15.56 9.95
CA LEU A 92 -5.80 15.41 8.88
C LEU A 92 -5.60 16.69 8.06
N ARG A 93 -6.63 17.53 7.91
CA ARG A 93 -6.51 18.84 7.23
C ARG A 93 -5.67 19.84 8.01
N LYS A 94 -5.59 19.68 9.33
CA LYS A 94 -4.79 20.54 10.22
C LYS A 94 -3.34 20.07 10.35
N LEU A 95 -3.01 18.88 9.85
CA LEU A 95 -1.65 18.38 9.91
C LEU A 95 -0.71 19.22 9.02
N PRO A 96 0.49 19.53 9.51
CA PRO A 96 1.56 20.06 8.67
C PRO A 96 1.83 19.13 7.48
N LEU A 97 2.14 19.69 6.31
CA LEU A 97 2.42 18.91 5.10
C LEU A 97 3.60 17.93 5.28
N GLU A 98 4.58 18.30 6.12
CA GLU A 98 5.71 17.46 6.50
C GLU A 98 5.29 16.19 7.26
N VAL A 99 4.16 16.25 7.98
CA VAL A 99 3.55 15.10 8.66
C VAL A 99 2.61 14.34 7.73
N LEU A 100 1.81 15.05 6.96
CA LEU A 100 0.81 14.45 6.07
C LEU A 100 1.46 13.64 4.94
N THR A 101 2.52 14.15 4.32
CA THR A 101 3.15 13.52 3.15
C THR A 101 3.68 12.11 3.45
N PRO A 102 4.45 11.86 4.53
CA PRO A 102 4.86 10.51 4.91
C PRO A 102 3.70 9.55 5.22
N LEU A 103 2.55 10.08 5.67
CA LEU A 103 1.36 9.25 5.93
C LEU A 103 0.66 8.85 4.64
N LEU A 104 0.63 9.70 3.61
CA LEU A 104 0.08 9.36 2.30
C LEU A 104 0.84 8.20 1.63
N ASP A 105 2.16 8.07 1.89
CA ASP A 105 2.99 6.94 1.44
C ASP A 105 2.57 5.58 2.07
N LEU A 106 1.69 5.57 3.07
CA LEU A 106 1.16 4.33 3.67
C LEU A 106 0.12 3.65 2.76
N ILE A 107 -0.63 4.45 2.02
CA ILE A 107 -1.77 4.01 1.21
C ILE A 107 -1.50 4.10 -0.30
N SER A 108 -0.42 4.77 -0.69
CA SER A 108 0.02 4.82 -2.08
C SER A 108 0.53 3.43 -2.51
N PRO A 109 0.12 2.91 -3.68
CA PRO A 109 0.70 1.69 -4.25
C PRO A 109 2.14 1.91 -4.73
N LEU A 110 2.64 3.15 -4.75
CA LEU A 110 3.98 3.47 -5.21
C LEU A 110 5.02 3.15 -4.12
N PRO A 111 6.03 2.29 -4.38
CA PRO A 111 7.17 2.17 -3.48
C PRO A 111 7.90 3.53 -3.39
N PRO A 112 8.47 3.88 -2.23
CA PRO A 112 9.23 5.11 -2.10
C PRO A 112 10.43 5.08 -3.05
N GLY A 113 10.40 5.92 -4.08
CA GLY A 113 11.55 6.22 -4.94
C GLY A 113 11.65 5.44 -6.25
N SER A 114 10.70 5.60 -7.16
CA SER A 114 11.06 5.68 -8.57
C SER A 114 11.62 7.08 -8.83
N LYS A 115 12.90 7.28 -8.50
CA LYS A 115 13.67 8.38 -9.09
C LYS A 115 13.73 8.09 -10.59
N THR A 116 12.92 8.80 -11.37
CA THR A 116 13.16 8.93 -12.80
C THR A 116 14.51 9.64 -12.94
N GLY A 117 15.50 8.90 -13.44
CA GLY A 117 16.72 9.49 -13.99
C GLY A 117 16.46 10.16 -15.33
#